data_AF-W3X465-F1
#
_entry.id   AF-W3X465-F1
#
_cell.length_a   1.000
_cell.length_b   1.000
_cell.length_c   1.000
_cell.angle_alpha   90.00
_cell.angle_beta   90.00
_cell.angle_gamma   90.00
#
_symmetry.space_group_name_H-M   'P 1'
#
loop_
_entity.id
_entity.type
_entity.pdbx_description
1 polymer ?
#
loop_
_entity_poly.entity_id
_entity_poly.type
_entity_poly.pdbx_seq_one_letter_code
_entity_poly.pdbx_strand_id
1 'polypeptide(L)'
;MVVSDLDSSEELMIRLPNLFTDVMAGQYAKNVFYEKVKSVAERWIEQTLKMDEKAVERNKKADFCLLSALWTPEGDEWGLRLVTDWNHWAFPWDDQFDEGHLKLDAPKAADEVMNTLAILDDTQPLISTEENPISHAFQTVWLHFKEVRHSTVVLVWRMSLF
;
A
#
# COMPACT_ATOMS: atom_id res chain seq x y z
N MET A 1 -28.12 -41.07 19.51
CA MET A 1 -28.00 -39.60 19.52
C MET A 1 -26.51 -39.31 19.62
N VAL A 2 -25.89 -39.08 18.47
CA VAL A 2 -24.45 -38.84 18.32
C VAL A 2 -24.33 -37.57 17.50
N VAL A 3 -23.63 -36.58 18.05
CA VAL A 3 -23.13 -35.40 17.35
C VAL A 3 -21.71 -35.75 16.94
N SER A 4 -21.43 -35.79 15.64
CA SER A 4 -20.13 -35.72 14.95
C SER A 4 -20.44 -36.11 13.48
N ASP A 5 -20.13 -35.39 12.41
CA ASP A 5 -19.05 -34.47 12.10
C ASP A 5 -19.54 -33.52 10.98
N LEU A 6 -19.49 -32.21 11.21
CA LEU A 6 -19.49 -31.20 10.14
C LEU A 6 -18.05 -30.71 10.02
N ASP A 7 -17.16 -31.57 9.54
CA ASP A 7 -15.77 -31.21 9.29
C ASP A 7 -15.31 -31.79 7.95
N SER A 8 -15.74 -31.14 6.88
CA SER A 8 -15.01 -31.14 5.61
C SER A 8 -15.47 -29.92 4.81
N SER A 9 -14.86 -28.76 5.05
CA SER A 9 -14.85 -27.74 4.01
C SER A 9 -14.06 -28.32 2.84
N GLU A 10 -14.74 -28.92 1.86
CA GLU A 10 -14.10 -29.41 0.65
C GLU A 10 -13.32 -28.25 0.02
N GLU A 11 -11.99 -28.37 -0.05
CA GLU A 11 -11.14 -27.39 -0.71
C GLU A 11 -11.51 -27.34 -2.20
N LEU A 12 -12.20 -26.27 -2.60
CA LEU A 12 -12.55 -26.05 -4.00
C LEU A 12 -11.32 -25.55 -4.77
N MET A 13 -10.63 -26.48 -5.45
CA MET A 13 -9.53 -26.12 -6.33
C MET A 13 -10.07 -25.53 -7.65
N ILE A 14 -9.85 -24.22 -7.84
CA ILE A 14 -10.18 -23.53 -9.09
C ILE A 14 -8.92 -23.39 -9.94
N ARG A 15 -8.91 -24.02 -11.12
CA ARG A 15 -7.86 -23.78 -12.12
C ARG A 15 -8.16 -22.47 -12.84
N LEU A 16 -7.41 -21.43 -12.51
CA LEU A 16 -7.46 -20.19 -13.30
C LEU A 16 -7.07 -20.51 -14.76
N PRO A 17 -7.87 -20.08 -15.75
CA PRO A 17 -7.47 -20.18 -17.14
C PRO A 17 -6.21 -19.33 -17.35
N ASN A 18 -5.56 -19.50 -18.50
CA ASN A 18 -4.50 -18.57 -18.87
C ASN A 18 -5.10 -17.17 -19.04
N LEU A 19 -4.93 -16.32 -18.02
CA LEU A 19 -5.37 -14.92 -18.01
C LEU A 19 -4.37 -14.01 -18.73
N PHE A 20 -3.39 -14.57 -19.42
CA PHE A 20 -2.47 -13.79 -20.27
C PHE A 20 -3.28 -13.21 -21.44
N THR A 21 -3.81 -12.03 -21.22
CA THR A 21 -4.39 -11.16 -22.24
C THR A 21 -3.31 -10.21 -22.72
N ASP A 22 -3.10 -10.16 -24.03
CA ASP A 22 -2.22 -9.17 -24.65
C ASP A 22 -2.89 -7.79 -24.61
N VAL A 23 -2.54 -6.96 -23.61
CA VAL A 23 -3.11 -5.61 -23.49
C VAL A 23 -2.44 -4.62 -24.47
N MET A 24 -1.26 -4.95 -24.99
CA MET A 24 -0.60 -4.43 -26.19
C MET A 24 0.67 -5.28 -26.38
N ALA A 25 0.91 -5.88 -27.55
CA ALA A 25 2.08 -6.72 -27.86
C ALA A 25 3.45 -5.99 -27.79
N GLY A 26 3.47 -4.80 -27.19
CA GLY A 26 4.65 -4.05 -26.85
C GLY A 26 5.26 -4.56 -25.55
N GLN A 27 6.57 -4.69 -25.56
CA GLN A 27 7.40 -4.87 -24.36
C GLN A 27 6.94 -3.86 -23.29
N TYR A 28 6.52 -4.35 -22.12
CA TYR A 28 6.15 -3.47 -21.02
C TYR A 28 7.35 -2.57 -20.69
N ALA A 29 7.13 -1.27 -20.68
CA ALA A 29 8.14 -0.34 -20.23
C ALA A 29 8.20 -0.41 -18.71
N LYS A 30 9.39 -0.69 -18.17
CA LYS A 30 9.68 -0.59 -16.74
C LYS A 30 10.43 0.71 -16.51
N ASN A 31 10.00 1.49 -15.53
CA ASN A 31 10.69 2.73 -15.17
C ASN A 31 12.19 2.47 -14.93
N VAL A 32 13.05 3.31 -15.53
CA VAL A 32 14.52 3.19 -15.48
C VAL A 32 15.09 3.34 -14.07
N PHE A 33 14.35 4.00 -13.17
CA PHE A 33 14.75 4.23 -11.78
C PHE A 33 14.37 3.09 -10.82
N TYR A 34 13.73 2.02 -11.31
CA TYR A 34 13.24 0.90 -10.49
C TYR A 34 14.27 0.36 -9.49
N GLU A 35 15.48 -0.01 -9.94
CA GLU A 35 16.48 -0.63 -9.05
C GLU A 35 16.90 0.33 -7.92
N LYS A 36 17.03 1.62 -8.26
CA LYS A 36 17.40 2.66 -7.30
C LYS A 36 16.28 2.88 -6.29
N VAL A 37 15.05 3.13 -6.76
CA VAL A 37 13.91 3.44 -5.90
C VAL A 37 13.54 2.26 -5.01
N LYS A 38 13.54 1.03 -5.54
CA LYS A 38 13.20 -0.19 -4.78
C LYS A 38 14.02 -0.29 -3.49
N SER A 39 15.34 -0.20 -3.63
CA SER A 39 16.26 -0.35 -2.49
C SER A 39 16.06 0.69 -1.39
N VAL A 40 15.64 1.91 -1.75
CA VAL A 40 15.45 3.01 -0.79
C VAL A 40 14.06 2.92 -0.16
N ALA A 41 13.02 2.63 -0.95
CA ALA A 41 11.65 2.51 -0.47
C ALA A 41 11.47 1.31 0.47
N GLU A 42 12.04 0.14 0.13
CA GLU A 42 11.98 -1.05 0.98
C GLU A 42 12.66 -0.80 2.34
N ARG A 43 13.82 -0.16 2.34
CA ARG A 43 14.51 0.20 3.58
C ARG A 43 13.70 1.19 4.42
N TRP A 44 13.08 2.17 3.77
CA TRP A 44 12.27 3.18 4.45
C TRP A 44 11.07 2.55 5.15
N ILE A 45 10.29 1.71 4.46
CA ILE A 45 9.09 1.13 5.06
C ILE A 45 9.43 0.08 6.13
N GLU A 46 10.50 -0.71 5.94
CA GLU A 46 10.99 -1.68 6.92
C GLU A 46 11.28 -0.99 8.26
N GLN A 47 12.00 0.13 8.22
CA GLN A 47 12.34 0.94 9.39
C GLN A 47 11.12 1.63 9.98
N THR A 48 10.24 2.17 9.12
CA THR A 48 9.06 2.94 9.54
C THR A 48 8.05 2.05 10.25
N LEU A 49 7.74 0.88 9.70
CA LEU A 49 6.78 -0.07 10.27
C LEU A 49 7.41 -1.05 11.27
N LYS A 50 8.73 -0.95 11.50
CA LYS A 50 9.48 -1.83 12.40
C LYS A 50 9.23 -3.31 12.11
N MET A 51 9.28 -3.64 10.82
CA MET A 51 8.95 -4.97 10.33
C MET A 51 9.90 -6.03 10.92
N ASP A 52 9.36 -7.20 11.26
CA ASP A 52 10.17 -8.37 11.54
C ASP A 52 10.70 -9.01 10.24
N GLU A 53 11.65 -9.94 10.34
CA GLU A 53 12.26 -10.59 9.18
C GLU A 53 11.23 -11.23 8.25
N LYS A 54 10.14 -11.79 8.79
CA LYS A 54 9.10 -12.44 8.00
C LYS A 54 8.28 -11.43 7.21
N ALA A 55 7.92 -10.31 7.83
CA ALA A 55 7.22 -9.20 7.20
C ALA A 55 8.09 -8.53 6.13
N VAL A 56 9.40 -8.35 6.39
CA VAL A 56 10.36 -7.84 5.40
C VAL A 56 10.42 -8.74 4.18
N GLU A 57 10.55 -10.06 4.36
CA GLU A 57 10.60 -11.00 3.24
C GLU A 57 9.28 -11.06 2.46
N ARG A 58 8.14 -10.94 3.15
CA ARG A 58 6.83 -10.82 2.49
C ARG A 58 6.75 -9.54 1.65
N ASN A 59 7.18 -8.40 2.20
CA ASN A 59 7.15 -7.10 1.52
C ASN A 59 8.05 -7.10 0.27
N LYS A 60 9.28 -7.62 0.38
CA LYS A 60 10.21 -7.74 -0.76
C LYS A 60 9.67 -8.60 -1.90
N LYS A 61 8.94 -9.67 -1.56
CA LYS A 61 8.31 -10.56 -2.55
C LYS A 61 7.11 -9.92 -3.25
N ALA A 62 6.38 -9.05 -2.57
CA ALA A 62 5.26 -8.31 -3.16
C ALA A 62 5.74 -7.31 -4.23
N ASP A 63 6.95 -6.79 -4.09
CA ASP A 63 7.63 -5.89 -5.05
C ASP A 63 6.75 -4.71 -5.50
N PHE A 64 6.29 -3.92 -4.53
CA PHE A 64 5.47 -2.73 -4.79
C PHE A 64 6.17 -1.68 -5.65
N CYS A 65 7.51 -1.67 -5.67
CA CYS A 65 8.27 -0.81 -6.59
C CYS A 65 8.10 -1.27 -8.04
N LEU A 66 8.03 -2.58 -8.31
CA LEU A 66 7.80 -3.08 -9.66
C LEU A 66 6.40 -2.71 -10.13
N LEU A 67 5.39 -2.88 -9.27
CA LEU A 67 4.02 -2.44 -9.53
C LEU A 67 3.99 -0.95 -9.93
N SER A 68 4.61 -0.10 -9.12
CA SER A 68 4.69 1.34 -9.34
C SER A 68 5.46 1.70 -10.61
N ALA A 69 6.55 0.99 -10.91
CA ALA A 69 7.39 1.20 -12.08
C ALA A 69 6.69 0.81 -13.40
N LEU A 70 5.74 -0.12 -13.35
CA LEU A 70 4.90 -0.50 -14.48
C LEU A 70 3.75 0.49 -14.69
N TRP A 71 3.22 1.12 -13.62
CA TRP A 71 2.21 2.18 -13.72
C TRP A 71 2.80 3.50 -14.22
N THR A 72 4.06 3.76 -13.92
CA THR A 72 4.74 5.04 -14.20
C THR A 72 6.03 4.84 -15.02
N PRO A 73 5.96 4.22 -16.21
CA PRO A 73 7.16 3.86 -16.98
C PRO A 73 8.04 5.05 -17.35
N GLU A 74 7.44 6.22 -17.55
CA GLU A 74 8.11 7.47 -17.91
C GLU A 74 8.20 8.48 -16.74
N GLY A 75 7.78 8.06 -15.54
CA GLY A 75 7.84 8.89 -14.35
C GLY A 75 9.29 9.23 -13.97
N ASP A 76 9.50 10.42 -13.41
CA ASP A 76 10.79 10.76 -12.82
C ASP A 76 11.04 9.94 -11.54
N GLU A 77 12.28 9.98 -11.05
CA GLU A 77 12.68 9.24 -9.85
C GLU A 77 11.80 9.60 -8.63
N TRP A 78 11.43 10.88 -8.51
CA TRP A 78 10.62 11.38 -7.41
C TRP A 78 9.19 10.85 -7.46
N GLY A 79 8.54 10.94 -8.61
CA GLY A 79 7.19 10.42 -8.82
C GLY A 79 7.12 8.91 -8.61
N LEU A 80 8.11 8.16 -9.13
CA LEU A 80 8.20 6.72 -8.88
C LEU A 80 8.33 6.43 -7.38
N ARG A 81 9.19 7.17 -6.68
CA ARG A 81 9.39 7.01 -5.24
C ARG A 81 8.11 7.28 -4.47
N LEU A 82 7.39 8.33 -4.81
CA LEU A 82 6.16 8.74 -4.14
C LEU A 82 5.06 7.68 -4.27
N VAL A 83 4.82 7.17 -5.48
CA VAL A 83 3.83 6.10 -5.72
C VAL A 83 4.25 4.80 -5.04
N THR A 84 5.56 4.49 -5.04
CA THR A 84 6.10 3.31 -4.36
C THR A 84 5.89 3.39 -2.85
N ASP A 85 6.16 4.53 -2.23
CA ASP A 85 5.97 4.72 -0.78
C ASP A 85 4.47 4.69 -0.41
N TRP A 86 3.60 5.22 -1.27
CA TRP A 86 2.16 5.11 -1.11
C TRP A 86 1.69 3.65 -1.13
N ASN A 87 2.13 2.85 -2.11
CA ASN A 87 1.79 1.42 -2.16
C ASN A 87 2.32 0.69 -0.92
N HIS A 88 3.55 0.98 -0.48
CA HIS A 88 4.11 0.42 0.75
C HIS A 88 3.32 0.77 2.03
N TRP A 89 2.58 1.88 2.03
CA TRP A 89 1.65 2.21 3.11
C TRP A 89 0.27 1.55 2.93
N ALA A 90 -0.28 1.60 1.71
CA ALA A 90 -1.65 1.21 1.43
C ALA A 90 -1.92 -0.27 1.79
N PHE A 91 -0.99 -1.17 1.44
CA PHE A 91 -1.15 -2.60 1.74
C PHE A 91 -1.13 -2.91 3.24
N PRO A 92 -0.14 -2.47 4.05
CA PRO A 92 -0.20 -2.64 5.50
C PRO A 92 -1.41 -1.97 6.17
N TRP A 93 -1.88 -0.85 5.63
CA TRP A 93 -3.10 -0.20 6.13
C TRP A 93 -4.35 -1.06 5.85
N ASP A 94 -4.48 -1.58 4.63
CA ASP A 94 -5.57 -2.46 4.18
C ASP A 94 -5.58 -3.82 4.89
N ASP A 95 -4.39 -4.40 5.13
CA ASP A 95 -4.20 -5.64 5.91
C ASP A 95 -4.88 -5.54 7.30
N GLN A 96 -4.99 -4.34 7.90
CA GLN A 96 -5.69 -4.16 9.18
C GLN A 96 -7.18 -4.50 9.09
N PHE A 97 -7.80 -4.23 7.94
CA PHE A 97 -9.22 -4.46 7.64
C PHE A 97 -9.46 -5.87 7.12
N ASP A 98 -8.58 -6.41 6.29
CA ASP A 98 -8.82 -7.71 5.65
C ASP A 98 -8.39 -8.91 6.51
N GLU A 99 -7.23 -8.81 7.14
CA GLU A 99 -6.62 -9.91 7.92
C GLU A 99 -6.37 -9.53 9.39
N GLY A 100 -6.48 -8.25 9.71
CA GLY A 100 -6.08 -7.70 10.98
C GLY A 100 -7.21 -7.52 12.00
N HIS A 101 -6.91 -6.66 12.97
CA HIS A 101 -7.74 -6.44 14.15
C HIS A 101 -9.01 -5.62 13.86
N LEU A 102 -9.13 -4.99 12.68
CA LEU A 102 -10.30 -4.19 12.29
C LEU A 102 -11.35 -5.00 11.51
N LYS A 103 -10.99 -6.19 11.02
CA LYS A 103 -11.84 -7.04 10.16
C LYS A 103 -13.27 -7.24 10.64
N LEU A 104 -13.45 -7.41 11.94
CA LEU A 104 -14.76 -7.67 12.56
C LEU A 104 -15.17 -6.56 13.54
N ASP A 105 -14.47 -5.43 13.55
CA ASP A 105 -14.70 -4.30 14.46
C ASP A 105 -15.04 -3.04 13.66
N ALA A 106 -16.27 -3.00 13.14
CA ALA A 106 -16.74 -1.92 12.29
C ALA A 106 -16.63 -0.52 12.93
N PRO A 107 -16.92 -0.32 14.23
CA PRO A 107 -16.68 0.97 14.88
C PRO A 107 -15.21 1.40 14.82
N LYS A 108 -14.25 0.52 15.18
CA LYS A 108 -12.82 0.88 15.10
C LYS A 108 -12.33 1.05 13.67
N ALA A 109 -12.86 0.27 12.73
CA ALA A 109 -12.57 0.44 11.31
C ALA A 109 -12.99 1.84 10.83
N ALA A 110 -14.16 2.30 11.25
CA ALA A 110 -14.63 3.66 10.94
C ALA A 110 -13.72 4.72 11.60
N ASP A 111 -13.31 4.53 12.85
CA ASP A 111 -12.37 5.44 13.52
C ASP A 111 -11.03 5.53 12.78
N GLU A 112 -10.47 4.40 12.31
CA GLU A 112 -9.21 4.36 11.55
C GLU A 112 -9.31 5.12 10.22
N VAL A 113 -10.43 4.96 9.50
CA VAL A 113 -10.70 5.71 8.26
C VAL A 113 -10.77 7.21 8.54
N MET A 114 -11.49 7.61 9.59
CA MET A 114 -11.62 9.02 9.98
C MET A 114 -10.28 9.62 10.41
N ASN A 115 -9.47 8.87 11.17
CA ASN A 115 -8.12 9.28 11.58
C ASN A 115 -7.21 9.47 10.37
N THR A 116 -7.27 8.53 9.41
CA THR A 116 -6.50 8.60 8.16
C THR A 116 -6.91 9.83 7.33
N LEU A 117 -8.22 10.09 7.20
CA LEU A 117 -8.74 11.26 6.52
C LEU A 117 -8.31 12.58 7.18
N ALA A 118 -8.28 12.63 8.51
CA ALA A 118 -7.88 13.83 9.25
C ALA A 118 -6.42 14.26 8.98
N ILE A 119 -5.54 13.33 8.57
CA ILE A 119 -4.17 13.66 8.15
C ILE A 119 -4.15 14.57 6.92
N LEU A 120 -5.15 14.45 6.03
CA LEU A 120 -5.25 15.23 4.81
C LEU A 120 -5.66 16.69 5.03
N ASP A 121 -6.17 17.02 6.23
CA ASP A 121 -6.62 18.37 6.58
C ASP A 121 -5.48 19.27 7.10
N ASP A 122 -4.26 18.75 7.20
CA ASP A 122 -3.06 19.50 7.63
C ASP A 122 -3.16 20.12 9.03
N THR A 123 -4.15 19.72 9.83
CA THR A 123 -4.36 20.19 11.19
C THR A 123 -3.65 19.33 12.24
N GLN A 124 -3.22 18.13 11.85
CA GLN A 124 -2.61 17.17 12.75
C GLN A 124 -1.11 17.46 12.93
N PRO A 125 -0.58 17.35 14.17
CA PRO A 125 0.86 17.40 14.39
C PRO A 125 1.56 16.22 13.70
N LEU A 126 2.88 16.28 13.61
CA LEU A 126 3.67 15.15 13.13
C LEU A 126 3.48 13.95 14.06
N ILE A 127 2.96 12.87 13.49
CA ILE A 127 2.75 11.59 14.16
C ILE A 127 4.10 10.89 14.22
N SER A 128 4.48 10.35 15.38
CA SER A 128 5.74 9.61 15.50
C SER A 128 5.60 8.15 15.07
N THR A 129 6.69 7.54 14.61
CA THR A 129 6.74 6.09 14.32
C THR A 129 6.52 5.23 15.57
N GLU A 130 6.75 5.77 16.76
CA GLU A 130 6.49 5.10 18.04
C GLU A 130 5.01 5.08 18.40
N GLU A 131 4.27 6.13 18.02
CA GLU A 131 2.85 6.29 18.32
C GLU A 131 1.97 5.50 17.35
N ASN A 132 2.12 5.74 16.05
CA ASN A 132 1.40 5.02 15.02
C ASN A 132 2.25 4.99 13.74
N PRO A 133 2.98 3.89 13.48
CA PRO A 133 3.89 3.82 12.33
C PRO A 133 3.17 3.84 10.98
N ILE A 134 1.94 3.30 10.89
CA ILE A 134 1.15 3.31 9.66
C ILE A 134 0.66 4.73 9.35
N SER A 135 0.11 5.43 10.35
CA SER A 135 -0.28 6.84 10.18
C SER A 135 0.91 7.75 9.91
N HIS A 136 2.06 7.51 10.54
CA HIS A 136 3.30 8.22 10.25
C HIS A 136 3.73 8.04 8.78
N ALA A 137 3.69 6.80 8.27
CA ALA A 137 4.02 6.50 6.88
C ALA A 137 3.10 7.28 5.93
N PHE A 138 1.79 7.26 6.18
CA PHE A 138 0.83 8.03 5.37
C PHE A 138 1.08 9.53 5.42
N GLN A 139 1.26 10.09 6.61
CA GLN A 139 1.52 11.51 6.78
C GLN A 139 2.80 11.93 6.05
N THR A 140 3.84 11.10 6.08
CA THR A 140 5.08 11.34 5.33
C THR A 140 4.83 11.36 3.82
N VAL A 141 4.10 10.38 3.29
CA VAL A 141 3.71 10.33 1.87
C VAL A 141 2.88 11.56 1.49
N TRP A 142 1.91 11.95 2.31
CA TRP A 142 1.08 13.12 2.10
C TRP A 142 1.91 14.41 2.06
N LEU A 143 2.86 14.58 2.98
CA LEU A 143 3.76 15.73 3.00
C LEU A 143 4.61 15.80 1.73
N HIS A 144 5.21 14.68 1.29
CA HIS A 144 5.97 14.63 0.03
C HIS A 144 5.09 14.91 -1.19
N PHE A 145 3.85 14.44 -1.19
CA PHE A 145 2.90 14.71 -2.27
C PHE A 145 2.59 16.21 -2.38
N LYS A 146 2.44 16.92 -1.27
CA LYS A 146 2.23 18.37 -1.26
C LYS A 146 3.44 19.19 -1.74
N GLU A 147 4.65 18.65 -1.66
CA GLU A 147 5.84 19.31 -2.20
C GLU A 147 5.82 19.38 -3.73
N VAL A 148 5.08 18.49 -4.39
CA VAL A 148 4.85 18.51 -5.84
C VAL A 148 3.88 19.65 -6.17
N ARG A 149 4.42 20.85 -6.40
CA ARG A 149 3.68 22.09 -6.65
C ARG A 149 2.99 22.09 -8.03
N HIS A 150 1.87 21.40 -8.15
CA HIS A 150 0.82 21.75 -9.12
C HIS A 150 -0.55 21.65 -8.44
N SER A 151 -1.16 22.80 -8.18
CA SER A 151 -2.42 22.97 -7.42
C SER A 151 -3.61 22.13 -7.93
N THR A 152 -3.57 21.67 -9.19
CA THR A 152 -4.63 20.84 -9.78
C THR A 152 -4.52 19.36 -9.40
N VAL A 153 -3.31 18.81 -9.23
CA VAL A 153 -3.11 17.37 -8.95
C VAL A 153 -3.49 17.03 -7.51
N VAL A 154 -3.25 17.96 -6.59
CA VAL A 154 -3.56 17.77 -5.17
C VAL A 154 -5.06 17.62 -4.89
N LEU A 155 -5.89 18.37 -5.64
CA LEU A 155 -7.35 18.29 -5.52
C LEU A 155 -7.91 16.98 -6.08
N VAL A 156 -7.37 16.49 -7.20
CA VAL A 156 -7.83 15.23 -7.81
C VAL A 156 -7.51 14.04 -6.92
N TRP A 157 -6.31 13.98 -6.34
CA TRP A 157 -5.90 12.85 -5.50
C TRP A 157 -6.68 12.79 -4.18
N ARG A 158 -7.02 13.95 -3.59
CA ARG A 158 -7.94 14.04 -2.44
C ARG A 158 -9.34 13.48 -2.75
N MET A 159 -9.78 13.56 -4.01
CA MET A 159 -11.05 13.00 -4.46
C MET A 159 -10.96 11.54 -4.91
N SER A 160 -9.78 11.01 -5.23
CA SER A 160 -9.58 9.63 -5.73
C SER A 160 -9.29 8.60 -4.63
N LEU A 161 -9.18 9.02 -3.37
CA LEU A 161 -9.03 8.11 -2.23
C LEU A 161 -10.35 7.43 -1.81
N PHE A 162 -11.48 7.77 -2.45
CA PHE A 162 -12.78 7.10 -2.32
C PHE A 162 -13.57 7.13 -3.63
#